data_AF-A0A1G6J411-F1
#
_entry.id   AF-A0A1G6J411-F1
#
_cell.length_a   1.000
_cell.length_b   1.000
_cell.length_c   1.000
_cell.angle_alpha   90.00
_cell.angle_beta   90.00
_cell.angle_gamma   90.00
#
_symmetry.space_group_name_H-M   'P 1'
#
loop_
_entity.id
_entity.type
_entity.pdbx_description
1 polymer ?
#
loop_
_entity_poly.entity_id
_entity_poly.type
_entity_poly.pdbx_seq_one_letter_code
_entity_poly.pdbx_strand_id
1 'polypeptide(L)'
;MATVPAGTRYAGEDPGFAALYDVALPSAMSGPFAGITHAFALIDGEDVAPGDLAPLLASWLTAMTPAVHRTAERPGSGDYTSGVVSGLAMQAAGNGTLPRTAGEQGVSAELLLPYTDLVARRVAAGHGDEDGAGLVGLLRLPRGAATRGAPRGAAPRGAGTGRV
;
A
#
# COMPACT_ATOMS: atom_id res chain seq x y z
N MET A 1 -2.41 -22.67 -3.92
CA MET A 1 -1.45 -21.68 -3.39
C MET A 1 -0.46 -21.41 -4.51
N ALA A 2 -0.47 -20.22 -5.11
CA ALA A 2 0.48 -19.89 -6.17
C ALA A 2 1.89 -19.87 -5.56
N THR A 3 2.76 -20.75 -6.03
CA THR A 3 4.17 -20.75 -5.64
C THR A 3 4.81 -19.51 -6.24
N VAL A 4 5.14 -18.53 -5.40
CA VAL A 4 6.07 -17.46 -5.79
C VAL A 4 7.37 -18.16 -6.17
N PRO A 5 7.97 -17.90 -7.34
CA PRO A 5 9.20 -18.56 -7.73
C PRO A 5 10.26 -18.36 -6.63
N ALA A 6 10.67 -19.46 -5.99
CA ALA A 6 11.78 -19.47 -5.06
C ALA A 6 13.09 -19.34 -5.86
N GLY A 7 13.43 -18.10 -6.20
CA GLY A 7 14.69 -17.75 -6.84
C GLY A 7 15.53 -16.88 -5.91
N THR A 8 16.82 -17.17 -5.80
CA THR A 8 17.75 -16.27 -5.10
C THR A 8 17.88 -14.98 -5.90
N ARG A 9 17.45 -13.85 -5.33
CA ARG A 9 17.58 -12.53 -5.94
C ARG A 9 18.61 -11.72 -5.18
N TYR A 10 19.65 -11.26 -5.88
CA TYR A 10 20.56 -10.26 -5.34
C TYR A 10 19.81 -8.92 -5.21
N ALA A 11 19.74 -8.39 -3.98
CA ALA A 11 19.00 -7.18 -3.66
C ALA A 11 19.84 -5.89 -3.78
N GLY A 12 21.14 -6.01 -4.04
CA GLY A 12 22.10 -4.91 -4.11
C GLY A 12 23.21 -5.03 -3.04
N GLU A 13 24.10 -4.04 -3.02
CA GLU A 13 25.28 -4.04 -2.13
C GLU A 13 24.93 -3.71 -0.68
N ASP A 14 23.86 -2.95 -0.45
CA ASP A 14 23.38 -2.63 0.89
C ASP A 14 22.64 -3.85 1.48
N PRO A 15 23.12 -4.45 2.59
CA PRO A 15 22.45 -5.59 3.22
C PRO A 15 21.02 -5.25 3.69
N GLY A 16 20.68 -3.97 3.90
CA GLY A 16 19.34 -3.52 4.25
C GLY A 16 18.31 -3.68 3.14
N PHE A 17 18.72 -3.84 1.87
CA PHE A 17 17.77 -4.00 0.76
C PHE A 17 17.04 -5.34 0.76
N ALA A 18 17.69 -6.41 1.22
CA ALA A 18 17.02 -7.69 1.39
C ALA A 18 15.86 -7.57 2.40
N ALA A 19 16.13 -7.00 3.57
CA ALA A 19 15.11 -6.76 4.60
C ALA A 19 13.99 -5.82 4.12
N LEU A 20 14.32 -4.83 3.28
CA LEU A 20 13.31 -3.96 2.67
C LEU A 20 12.37 -4.74 1.74
N TYR A 21 12.89 -5.66 0.92
CA TYR A 21 12.07 -6.49 0.04
C TYR A 21 11.15 -7.43 0.82
N ASP A 22 11.63 -7.97 1.95
CA ASP A 22 10.85 -8.83 2.84
C ASP A 22 9.64 -8.11 3.46
N VAL A 23 9.65 -6.78 3.54
CA VAL A 23 8.49 -5.99 4.00
C VAL A 23 7.65 -5.49 2.81
N ALA A 24 8.29 -5.06 1.73
CA ALA A 24 7.62 -4.47 0.57
C ALA A 24 6.71 -5.49 -0.15
N LEU A 25 7.18 -6.73 -0.33
CA LEU A 25 6.41 -7.76 -1.04
C LEU A 25 5.15 -8.19 -0.27
N PRO A 26 5.21 -8.53 1.04
CA PRO A 26 4.00 -8.81 1.82
C PRO A 26 3.06 -7.61 1.94
N SER A 27 3.59 -6.38 1.97
CA SER A 27 2.76 -5.17 1.96
C SER A 27 1.91 -5.11 0.67
N ALA A 28 2.52 -5.39 -0.49
CA ALA A 28 1.78 -5.45 -1.76
C ALA A 28 0.77 -6.60 -1.79
N MET A 29 1.09 -7.75 -1.19
CA MET A 29 0.20 -8.91 -1.10
C MET A 29 -1.08 -8.63 -0.29
N SER A 30 -1.01 -7.75 0.72
CA SER A 30 -2.16 -7.41 1.55
C SER A 30 -3.31 -6.74 0.76
N GLY A 31 -3.00 -5.99 -0.30
CA GLY A 31 -3.97 -5.30 -1.13
C GLY A 31 -4.94 -6.25 -1.84
N PRO A 32 -4.47 -7.20 -2.67
CA PRO A 32 -5.32 -8.22 -3.27
C PRO A 32 -6.12 -9.01 -2.24
N PHE A 33 -5.55 -9.39 -1.09
CA PHE A 33 -6.32 -10.08 -0.05
C PHE A 33 -7.47 -9.23 0.50
N ALA A 34 -7.22 -7.96 0.80
CA ALA A 34 -8.27 -7.03 1.23
C ALA A 34 -9.41 -6.93 0.18
N GLY A 35 -9.04 -6.79 -1.11
CA GLY A 35 -10.01 -6.73 -2.21
C GLY A 35 -10.78 -8.03 -2.43
N ILE A 36 -10.11 -9.20 -2.35
CA ILE A 36 -10.75 -10.52 -2.47
C ILE A 36 -11.75 -10.74 -1.35
N THR A 37 -11.38 -10.45 -0.10
CA THR A 37 -12.27 -10.57 1.06
C THR A 37 -13.50 -9.67 0.89
N HIS A 38 -13.32 -8.42 0.48
CA HIS A 38 -14.44 -7.51 0.24
C HIS A 38 -15.33 -7.95 -0.92
N ALA A 39 -14.76 -8.46 -2.01
CA ALA A 39 -15.53 -8.95 -3.16
C ALA A 39 -16.43 -10.15 -2.80
N PHE A 40 -15.93 -11.07 -1.98
CA PHE A 40 -16.74 -12.19 -1.52
C PHE A 40 -17.78 -11.79 -0.47
N ALA A 41 -17.48 -10.83 0.39
CA ALA A 41 -18.48 -10.27 1.31
C ALA A 41 -19.64 -9.60 0.55
N LEU A 42 -19.38 -8.94 -0.59
CA LEU A 42 -20.40 -8.30 -1.43
C LEU A 42 -21.40 -9.27 -2.05
N ILE A 43 -21.03 -10.52 -2.26
CA ILE A 43 -21.92 -11.54 -2.84
C ILE A 43 -22.44 -12.52 -1.79
N ASP A 44 -22.03 -12.36 -0.52
CA ASP A 44 -22.50 -13.21 0.57
C ASP A 44 -23.97 -12.91 0.85
N GLY A 45 -24.82 -13.93 0.80
CA GLY A 45 -26.27 -13.78 0.91
C GLY A 45 -27.01 -13.51 -0.41
N GLU A 46 -26.30 -13.35 -1.52
CA GLU A 46 -26.87 -13.24 -2.87
C GLU A 46 -27.00 -14.62 -3.55
N ASP A 47 -27.77 -14.72 -4.64
CA ASP A 47 -27.87 -15.93 -5.48
C ASP A 47 -26.66 -16.08 -6.42
N VAL A 48 -25.46 -15.92 -5.87
CA VAL A 48 -24.18 -16.02 -6.57
C VAL A 48 -23.23 -16.89 -5.75
N ALA A 49 -22.88 -18.06 -6.28
CA ALA A 49 -21.90 -18.89 -5.60
C ALA A 49 -20.50 -18.24 -5.67
N PRO A 50 -19.71 -18.26 -4.59
CA PRO A 50 -18.32 -17.77 -4.63
C PRO A 50 -17.46 -18.42 -5.72
N GLY A 51 -17.74 -19.69 -6.03
CA GLY A 51 -17.08 -20.42 -7.11
C GLY A 51 -17.33 -19.84 -8.51
N ASP A 52 -18.46 -19.16 -8.73
CA ASP A 52 -18.81 -18.56 -10.02
C ASP A 52 -18.12 -17.21 -10.22
N LEU A 53 -17.92 -16.44 -9.15
CA LEU A 53 -17.17 -15.18 -9.19
C LEU A 53 -15.66 -15.39 -9.27
N ALA A 54 -15.13 -16.45 -8.64
CA ALA A 54 -13.70 -16.67 -8.48
C ALA A 54 -12.88 -16.63 -9.79
N PRO A 55 -13.31 -17.27 -10.91
CA PRO A 55 -12.57 -17.21 -12.18
C PRO A 55 -12.49 -15.80 -12.75
N LEU A 56 -13.60 -15.05 -12.68
CA LEU A 56 -13.65 -13.67 -13.14
C LEU A 56 -12.73 -12.78 -12.29
N LEU A 57 -12.81 -12.90 -10.97
CA LEU A 57 -11.98 -12.13 -10.03
C LEU A 57 -10.48 -12.42 -10.24
N ALA A 58 -10.09 -13.69 -10.41
CA ALA A 58 -8.71 -14.07 -10.68
C ALA A 58 -8.20 -13.50 -12.02
N SER A 59 -9.01 -13.56 -13.08
CA SER A 59 -8.66 -13.01 -14.39
C SER A 59 -8.48 -11.49 -14.33
N TRP A 60 -9.35 -10.80 -13.60
CA TRP A 60 -9.31 -9.36 -13.41
C TRP A 60 -8.04 -8.93 -12.66
N LEU A 61 -7.74 -9.57 -11.53
CA LEU A 61 -6.52 -9.29 -10.75
C LEU A 61 -5.24 -9.56 -11.58
N THR A 62 -5.25 -10.61 -12.41
CA THR A 62 -4.12 -10.91 -13.31
C THR A 62 -3.93 -9.79 -14.34
N ALA A 63 -5.02 -9.31 -14.95
CA ALA A 63 -5.00 -8.21 -15.90
C ALA A 63 -4.52 -6.88 -15.29
N MET A 64 -4.60 -6.72 -13.97
CA MET A 64 -4.06 -5.54 -13.26
C MET A 64 -2.55 -5.60 -13.03
N THR A 65 -1.88 -6.76 -13.15
CA THR A 65 -0.44 -6.93 -12.89
C THR A 65 0.47 -5.93 -13.64
N PRO A 66 0.22 -5.55 -14.92
CA PRO A 66 1.02 -4.54 -15.61
C PRO A 66 1.05 -3.16 -14.93
N ALA A 67 0.12 -2.86 -14.03
CA ALA A 67 0.13 -1.62 -13.25
C ALA A 67 1.37 -1.51 -12.33
N VAL A 68 1.97 -2.63 -11.92
CA VAL A 68 3.20 -2.64 -11.10
C VAL A 68 4.35 -1.95 -11.84
N HIS A 69 4.56 -2.31 -13.11
CA HIS A 69 5.63 -1.73 -13.93
C HIS A 69 5.37 -0.24 -14.22
N ARG A 70 4.13 0.11 -14.59
CA ARG A 70 3.75 1.51 -14.84
C ARG A 70 3.96 2.41 -13.62
N THR A 71 3.65 1.90 -12.43
CA THR A 71 3.87 2.63 -11.17
C THR A 71 5.35 2.76 -10.83
N ALA A 72 6.19 1.79 -11.22
CA ALA A 72 7.63 1.82 -10.97
C ALA A 72 8.40 2.81 -11.86
N GLU A 73 7.94 3.07 -13.08
CA GLU A 73 8.63 3.92 -14.05
C GLU A 73 8.62 5.42 -13.70
N ARG A 74 7.65 5.88 -12.91
CA ARG A 74 7.31 7.31 -12.78
C ARG A 74 7.87 8.07 -11.59
N PRO A 75 8.11 7.46 -10.40
CA PRO A 75 8.68 8.18 -9.27
C PRO A 75 10.06 8.82 -9.57
N GLY A 76 10.78 8.34 -10.59
CA GLY A 76 12.05 8.90 -11.03
C GLY A 76 11.97 9.96 -12.15
N SER A 77 10.87 10.03 -12.91
CA SER A 77 10.73 10.94 -14.05
C SER A 77 10.13 12.31 -13.68
N GLY A 78 9.31 12.35 -12.62
CA GLY A 78 8.56 13.55 -12.23
C GLY A 78 7.35 13.86 -13.13
N ASP A 79 7.12 13.06 -14.17
CA ASP A 79 5.92 13.12 -15.02
C ASP A 79 4.95 11.99 -14.63
N TYR A 80 3.79 12.39 -14.11
CA TYR A 80 2.72 11.50 -13.67
C TYR A 80 1.53 11.47 -14.65
N THR A 81 1.60 12.19 -15.77
CA THR A 81 0.46 12.50 -16.66
C THR A 81 0.50 11.75 -17.99
N SER A 82 1.68 11.30 -18.44
CA SER A 82 1.81 10.54 -19.69
C SER A 82 1.18 9.14 -19.63
N GLY A 83 0.47 8.68 -20.67
CA GLY A 83 -0.02 7.28 -20.76
C GLY A 83 -1.06 6.87 -19.70
N VAL A 84 -1.78 7.83 -19.14
CA VAL A 84 -2.82 7.61 -18.11
C VAL A 84 -4.02 6.91 -18.76
N VAL A 85 -4.25 5.65 -18.39
CA VAL A 85 -5.46 4.90 -18.79
C VAL A 85 -6.61 5.17 -17.81
N SER A 86 -6.29 5.42 -16.53
CA SER A 86 -7.27 5.72 -15.48
C SER A 86 -6.72 6.79 -14.52
N GLY A 87 -7.01 8.05 -14.83
CA GLY A 87 -6.58 9.20 -14.00
C GLY A 87 -7.18 9.15 -12.61
N LEU A 88 -6.52 9.78 -11.64
CA LEU A 88 -6.97 9.77 -10.24
C LEU A 88 -8.38 10.33 -10.05
N ALA A 89 -8.81 11.28 -10.88
CA ALA A 89 -10.20 11.78 -10.84
C ALA A 89 -11.23 10.69 -11.23
N MET A 90 -10.93 9.87 -12.25
CA MET A 90 -11.78 8.75 -12.65
C MET A 90 -11.77 7.65 -11.59
N GLN A 91 -10.59 7.36 -11.02
CA GLN A 91 -10.48 6.44 -9.88
C GLN A 91 -11.26 6.95 -8.68
N ALA A 92 -11.22 8.25 -8.36
CA ALA A 92 -11.97 8.84 -7.26
C ALA A 92 -13.48 8.70 -7.44
N ALA A 93 -13.99 8.90 -8.67
CA ALA A 93 -15.40 8.71 -8.98
C ALA A 93 -15.84 7.24 -8.81
N GLY A 94 -15.03 6.30 -9.29
CA GLY A 94 -15.25 4.86 -9.07
C GLY A 94 -15.18 4.49 -7.59
N ASN A 95 -14.18 5.00 -6.89
CA ASN A 95 -13.96 4.80 -5.45
C ASN A 95 -15.07 5.39 -4.59
N GLY A 96 -15.76 6.45 -5.02
CA GLY A 96 -16.94 6.96 -4.32
C GLY A 96 -18.16 6.04 -4.42
N THR A 97 -18.18 5.16 -5.42
CA THR A 97 -19.26 4.19 -5.64
C THR A 97 -19.10 2.93 -4.79
N LEU A 98 -17.86 2.48 -4.57
CA LEU A 98 -17.61 1.24 -3.84
C LEU A 98 -18.16 1.26 -2.40
N PRO A 99 -17.87 2.27 -1.54
CA PRO A 99 -18.38 2.31 -0.17
C PRO A 99 -19.89 2.49 -0.09
N ARG A 100 -20.48 3.24 -1.04
CA ARG A 100 -21.93 3.45 -1.11
C ARG A 100 -22.63 2.13 -1.39
N THR A 101 -22.21 1.42 -2.44
CA THR A 101 -22.77 0.13 -2.81
C THR A 101 -22.52 -0.92 -1.73
N ALA A 102 -21.33 -0.94 -1.11
CA ALA A 102 -21.08 -1.82 0.04
C ALA A 102 -22.07 -1.56 1.18
N GLY A 103 -22.32 -0.29 1.54
CA GLY A 103 -23.31 0.07 2.56
C GLY A 103 -24.75 -0.31 2.18
N GLU A 104 -25.13 -0.14 0.92
CA GLU A 104 -26.44 -0.59 0.40
C GLU A 104 -26.61 -2.12 0.51
N GLN A 105 -25.52 -2.88 0.41
CA GLN A 105 -25.47 -4.34 0.59
C GLN A 105 -25.20 -4.78 2.03
N GLY A 106 -25.13 -3.85 2.99
CA GLY A 106 -24.83 -4.18 4.40
C GLY A 106 -23.40 -4.65 4.66
N VAL A 107 -22.47 -4.38 3.74
CA VAL A 107 -21.06 -4.77 3.78
C VAL A 107 -20.18 -3.60 4.22
N SER A 108 -19.25 -3.85 5.15
CA SER A 108 -18.28 -2.85 5.58
C SER A 108 -17.27 -2.54 4.47
N ALA A 109 -17.08 -1.25 4.19
CA ALA A 109 -16.10 -0.76 3.23
C ALA A 109 -14.70 -0.50 3.85
N GLU A 110 -14.48 -0.85 5.12
CA GLU A 110 -13.28 -0.50 5.89
C GLU A 110 -11.95 -0.88 5.24
N LEU A 111 -11.94 -1.96 4.46
CA LEU A 111 -10.77 -2.46 3.74
C LEU A 111 -10.40 -1.58 2.53
N LEU A 112 -11.35 -0.80 2.02
CA LEU A 112 -11.18 0.06 0.85
C LEU A 112 -10.87 1.51 1.24
N LEU A 113 -11.43 2.00 2.35
CA LEU A 113 -11.38 3.41 2.76
C LEU A 113 -9.96 4.02 2.77
N PRO A 114 -8.92 3.36 3.32
CA PRO A 114 -7.60 3.98 3.39
C PRO A 114 -7.01 4.33 2.01
N TYR A 115 -7.27 3.49 1.00
CA TYR A 115 -6.82 3.74 -0.37
C TYR A 115 -7.67 4.81 -1.04
N THR A 116 -9.00 4.76 -0.89
CA THR A 116 -9.90 5.76 -1.49
C THR A 116 -9.63 7.16 -0.93
N ASP A 117 -9.29 7.27 0.35
CA ASP A 117 -8.94 8.53 1.02
C ASP A 117 -7.61 9.09 0.53
N LEU A 118 -6.62 8.24 0.21
CA LEU A 118 -5.37 8.67 -0.42
C LEU A 118 -5.62 9.26 -1.81
N VAL A 119 -6.45 8.58 -2.62
CA VAL A 119 -6.85 9.05 -3.95
C VAL A 119 -7.58 10.40 -3.85
N ALA A 120 -8.57 10.51 -2.97
CA ALA A 120 -9.34 11.73 -2.79
C ALA A 120 -8.46 12.92 -2.37
N ARG A 121 -7.51 12.71 -1.45
CA ARG A 121 -6.55 13.75 -1.04
C ARG A 121 -5.66 14.22 -2.19
N ARG A 122 -5.19 13.31 -3.04
CA ARG A 122 -4.35 13.66 -4.20
C ARG A 122 -5.15 14.47 -5.22
N VAL A 123 -6.39 14.07 -5.51
CA VAL A 123 -7.31 14.82 -6.38
C VAL A 123 -7.61 16.22 -5.81
N ALA A 124 -7.90 16.32 -4.52
CA ALA A 124 -8.16 17.61 -3.86
C ALA A 124 -6.95 18.56 -3.89
N ALA A 125 -5.73 18.02 -3.99
CA ALA A 125 -4.51 18.79 -4.19
C ALA A 125 -4.27 19.22 -5.66
N GLY A 126 -5.23 18.99 -6.56
CA GLY A 126 -5.18 19.42 -7.97
C GLY A 126 -4.54 18.42 -8.92
N HIS A 127 -4.27 17.19 -8.47
CA HIS A 127 -3.55 16.17 -9.23
C HIS A 127 -4.49 15.12 -9.87
N GLY A 128 -5.68 15.53 -10.31
CA GLY A 128 -6.71 14.63 -10.84
C GLY A 128 -6.32 13.90 -12.13
N ASP A 129 -5.44 14.52 -12.93
CA ASP A 129 -4.98 14.00 -14.22
C ASP A 129 -3.76 13.07 -14.09
N GLU A 130 -3.23 12.89 -12.87
CA GLU A 130 -2.10 11.98 -12.61
C GLU A 130 -2.54 10.51 -12.55
N ASP A 131 -1.56 9.62 -12.61
CA ASP A 131 -1.73 8.20 -12.28
C ASP A 131 -1.43 7.87 -10.80
N GLY A 132 -1.48 6.58 -10.46
CA GLY A 132 -1.24 6.09 -9.10
C GLY A 132 0.15 6.38 -8.53
N ALA A 133 1.15 6.76 -9.35
CA ALA A 133 2.50 7.03 -8.85
C ALA A 133 2.57 8.29 -7.97
N GLY A 134 1.67 9.26 -8.17
CA GLY A 134 1.54 10.43 -7.28
C GLY A 134 1.16 10.07 -5.84
N LEU A 135 0.50 8.93 -5.62
CA LEU A 135 0.13 8.43 -4.29
C LEU A 135 1.34 7.95 -3.49
N VAL A 136 2.39 7.45 -4.16
CA VAL A 136 3.63 7.01 -3.51
C VAL A 136 4.27 8.17 -2.72
N GLY A 137 4.18 9.39 -3.24
CA GLY A 137 4.66 10.60 -2.57
C GLY A 137 3.93 10.88 -1.26
N LEU A 138 2.62 10.60 -1.18
CA LEU A 138 1.80 10.83 0.03
C LEU A 138 2.13 9.88 1.18
N LEU A 139 2.70 8.71 0.87
CA LEU A 139 3.12 7.72 1.87
C LEU A 139 4.50 8.02 2.47
N ARG A 140 5.24 9.00 1.93
CA ARG A 140 6.53 9.42 2.49
C ARG A 140 6.30 10.36 3.66
N LEU A 141 6.59 9.86 4.85
CA LEU A 141 6.62 10.71 6.04
C LEU A 141 7.80 11.70 5.93
N PRO A 142 7.65 12.95 6.42
CA PRO A 142 8.79 13.83 6.63
C PRO A 142 9.84 13.08 7.44
N ARG A 143 11.12 13.13 7.02
CA ARG A 143 12.21 12.56 7.82
C ARG A 143 12.37 13.38 9.09
N GLY A 144 11.60 13.05 10.12
CA GLY A 144 11.70 13.62 11.46
C GLY A 144 12.79 12.90 12.25
N ALA A 145 13.86 13.63 12.59
CA ALA A 145 14.77 13.41 13.72
C ALA A 145 14.79 11.98 14.32
N ALA A 146 15.57 11.09 13.73
CA ALA A 146 16.06 9.92 14.46
C ALA A 146 16.84 10.43 15.69
N THR A 147 16.19 10.41 16.86
CA THR A 147 16.76 10.31 18.20
C THR A 147 18.26 10.64 18.34
N ARG A 148 18.63 11.92 18.20
CA ARG A 148 19.78 12.46 18.95
C ARG A 148 19.31 12.70 20.37
N GLY A 149 19.42 11.69 21.22
CA GLY A 149 18.97 11.83 22.61
C GLY A 149 19.02 10.55 23.43
N ALA A 150 20.22 10.01 23.65
CA ALA A 150 20.52 9.34 24.91
C ALA A 150 22.01 9.55 25.23
N PRO A 151 22.37 10.30 26.29
CA PRO A 151 23.76 10.45 26.67
C PRO A 151 24.32 9.11 27.15
N ARG A 152 25.55 8.80 26.71
CA ARG A 152 26.37 7.70 27.23
C ARG A 152 26.42 7.81 28.75
N GLY A 153 26.17 6.69 29.42
CA GLY A 153 26.16 6.57 30.87
C GLY A 153 27.34 7.29 31.51
N ALA A 154 27.03 8.25 32.38
CA ALA A 154 27.99 8.81 33.31
C ALA A 154 28.32 7.71 34.33
N ALA A 155 29.56 7.22 34.29
CA ALA A 155 30.11 6.44 35.37
C ALA A 155 30.14 7.31 36.65
N PRO A 156 29.74 6.80 37.82
CA PRO A 156 29.92 7.54 39.06
C PRO A 156 31.41 7.61 39.39
N ARG A 157 31.98 8.82 39.27
CA ARG A 157 33.23 9.18 39.96
C ARG A 157 32.88 9.42 41.42
N GLY A 158 33.66 8.81 42.30
CA GLY A 158 33.25 8.48 43.65
C GLY A 158 33.39 9.60 44.68
N ALA A 159 33.14 9.23 45.93
CA ALA A 159 33.62 9.93 47.10
C ALA A 159 33.85 8.90 48.22
N GLY A 160 35.10 8.69 48.59
CA GLY A 160 35.44 7.99 49.83
C GLY A 160 35.22 8.90 51.04
N THR A 161 35.13 8.30 52.23
CA THR A 161 35.78 8.70 53.49
C THR A 161 35.04 8.07 54.69
N GLY A 162 35.80 7.51 55.65
CA GLY A 162 35.40 7.48 57.06
C GLY A 162 35.35 6.11 57.77
N ARG A 163 36.41 5.84 58.56
CA ARG A 163 36.52 5.13 59.87
C ARG A 163 35.25 4.43 60.41
N VAL A 164 35.34 3.26 61.08
CA VAL A 164 36.19 2.85 62.22
C VAL A 164 36.48 1.36 62.14
#